data_AF-A0A6G1LCU7-F1
#
_entry.id   AF-A0A6G1LCU7-F1
#
_cell.length_a   1.000
_cell.length_b   1.000
_cell.length_c   1.000
_cell.angle_alpha   90.00
_cell.angle_beta   90.00
_cell.angle_gamma   90.00
#
_symmetry.space_group_name_H-M   'P 1'
#
loop_
_entity.id
_entity.type
_entity.pdbx_description
1 polymer ?
#
loop_
_entity_poly.entity_id
_entity_poly.type
_entity_poly.pdbx_seq_one_letter_code
_entity_poly.pdbx_strand_id
1 'polypeptide(L)'
;MGRSARHKQRNSIQVRLEKTDQKGRYILTAADPEIRSILKRGLERDDDDAKNKTARMRFRDLLFTRQFTTFDRQNPASAESPFFGFFTLFWICMAWVIGQYSLRNWRDYGSILGSNQVAKMMFSHDVFVLAITDGLMCLATFVTHALQLIVFHRWLNWGKAGWVIQHLWQSAYLGGVIAWAYFREWPWTHTIFAVLHGLVFLMKQHSYAFYNGYLSGVYRRKALLEEKLRELRALEPIHSPPTSPSQLSRKASEHDSSPTAVKRRPSMGPRTSTNLALEKSDVATIASAIQSNRPITSEQMDIFAHVIRLEISDLDRELAGKSASGANAYPKNLRPLNFAEFICLPTLVYELQYPRQDKINWWYVAEKIAATFGVLAIMMVISQAFIYPPVAKTVQMKEAGMPIDERWREFPFIVSDMLFPLLIEQLLTWYLIWECILNLLAELTRFADRGFYGDWWNSVTWDQYARDWNRPVHNFLLRHVYHSSISTFHLSKTTATFVTFLLSAAVHEMCMAIMFKKVRGYLFWSQLMQMPLVVMSRSKVLRGRVVLGNVIFWIGLFVGPSFLTGLYLVI
;
A
#
# COMPACT_ATOMS: atom_id res chain seq x y z
N MET A 1 -53.02 10.67 30.22
CA MET A 1 -52.89 9.20 30.17
C MET A 1 -51.88 8.84 29.09
N GLY A 2 -50.70 8.36 29.50
CA GLY A 2 -49.51 8.20 28.64
C GLY A 2 -49.52 6.92 27.80
N ARG A 3 -49.00 7.03 26.57
CA ARG A 3 -48.65 5.89 25.71
C ARG A 3 -47.12 5.73 25.69
N SER A 4 -46.64 4.71 26.37
CA SER A 4 -45.23 4.31 26.42
C SER A 4 -44.88 3.47 25.18
N ALA A 5 -43.84 3.89 24.46
CA ALA A 5 -43.21 3.15 23.39
C ALA A 5 -42.41 1.97 23.97
N ARG A 6 -42.74 0.73 23.56
CA ARG A 6 -42.00 -0.47 23.94
C ARG A 6 -40.61 -0.48 23.30
N HIS A 7 -39.60 -0.22 24.12
CA HIS A 7 -38.19 -0.50 23.84
C HIS A 7 -38.01 -2.01 23.57
N LYS A 8 -37.52 -2.38 22.38
CA LYS A 8 -37.09 -3.75 22.06
C LYS A 8 -35.70 -3.97 22.70
N GLN A 9 -35.70 -4.40 23.96
CA GLN A 9 -34.49 -4.84 24.68
C GLN A 9 -33.93 -6.08 23.97
N ARG A 10 -32.73 -5.97 23.39
CA ARG A 10 -31.94 -7.13 22.98
C ARG A 10 -31.45 -7.81 24.24
N ASN A 11 -32.06 -8.94 24.61
CA ASN A 11 -31.61 -9.77 25.71
C ASN A 11 -30.18 -10.24 25.43
N SER A 12 -29.24 -9.76 26.25
CA SER A 12 -27.91 -10.34 26.42
C SER A 12 -28.09 -11.74 27.01
N ILE A 13 -27.86 -12.77 26.19
CA ILE A 13 -27.93 -14.17 26.63
C ILE A 13 -26.65 -14.45 27.41
N GLN A 14 -26.81 -14.63 28.72
CA GLN A 14 -25.76 -15.02 29.66
C GLN A 14 -25.29 -16.44 29.37
N VAL A 15 -23.98 -16.68 29.45
CA VAL A 15 -23.40 -18.03 29.55
C VAL A 15 -23.93 -18.67 30.83
N ARG A 16 -24.90 -19.59 30.71
CA ARG A 16 -25.33 -20.45 31.83
C ARG A 16 -24.56 -21.76 31.77
N LEU A 17 -23.61 -21.92 32.70
CA LEU A 17 -23.20 -23.23 33.18
C LEU A 17 -24.35 -23.75 34.04
N GLU A 18 -25.12 -24.72 33.56
CA GLU A 18 -26.14 -25.36 34.40
C GLU A 18 -25.44 -26.22 35.46
N LYS A 19 -25.54 -25.80 36.73
CA LYS A 19 -25.29 -26.69 37.87
C LYS A 19 -26.30 -27.83 37.78
N THR A 20 -25.84 -29.04 37.52
CA THR A 20 -26.64 -30.24 37.76
C THR A 20 -26.64 -30.52 39.27
N ASP A 21 -27.74 -31.05 39.82
CA ASP A 21 -27.95 -31.28 41.27
C ASP A 21 -26.99 -32.31 41.92
N GLN A 22 -25.93 -32.73 41.23
CA GLN A 22 -24.88 -33.60 41.74
C GLN A 22 -23.55 -32.85 41.81
N LYS A 23 -22.97 -32.78 43.01
CA LYS A 23 -21.63 -32.20 43.27
C LYS A 23 -20.60 -32.82 42.31
N GLY A 24 -19.98 -31.99 41.46
CA GLY A 24 -18.77 -32.36 40.71
C GLY A 24 -18.93 -32.65 39.21
N ARG A 25 -20.07 -32.36 38.58
CA ARG A 25 -20.19 -32.41 37.10
C ARG A 25 -20.52 -31.03 36.54
N TYR A 26 -19.59 -30.46 35.76
CA TYR A 26 -19.80 -29.24 34.99
C TYR A 26 -20.08 -29.61 33.53
N ILE A 27 -21.29 -29.36 33.06
CA ILE A 27 -21.61 -29.48 31.63
C ILE A 27 -21.35 -28.13 31.00
N LEU A 28 -20.32 -28.05 30.14
CA LEU A 28 -20.09 -26.87 29.31
C LEU A 28 -21.09 -26.88 28.16
N THR A 29 -22.33 -26.47 28.42
CA THR A 29 -23.34 -26.38 27.37
C THR A 29 -23.01 -25.16 26.50
N ALA A 30 -22.37 -25.38 25.34
CA ALA A 30 -22.07 -24.33 24.38
C ALA A 30 -23.35 -23.88 23.65
N ALA A 31 -24.21 -23.13 24.35
CA ALA A 31 -25.41 -22.53 23.79
C ALA A 31 -25.15 -21.19 23.07
N ASP A 32 -23.91 -20.69 23.12
CA ASP A 32 -23.52 -19.45 22.46
C ASP A 32 -23.18 -19.69 20.97
N PRO A 33 -23.97 -19.15 20.02
CA PRO A 33 -23.69 -19.28 18.59
C PRO A 33 -22.32 -18.70 18.20
N GLU A 34 -21.77 -17.74 18.95
CA GLU A 34 -20.44 -17.20 18.68
C GLU A 34 -19.32 -18.18 19.08
N ILE A 35 -19.44 -18.87 20.23
CA ILE A 35 -18.47 -19.91 20.65
C ILE A 35 -18.51 -21.10 19.70
N ARG A 36 -19.70 -21.53 19.29
CA ARG A 36 -19.84 -22.59 18.27
C ARG A 36 -19.26 -22.15 16.94
N SER A 37 -19.38 -20.88 16.56
CA SER A 37 -18.75 -20.34 15.34
C SER A 37 -17.22 -20.21 15.45
N ILE A 38 -16.68 -19.90 16.63
CA ILE A 38 -15.23 -19.79 16.89
C ILE A 38 -14.58 -21.17 16.93
N LEU A 39 -15.21 -22.14 17.60
CA LEU A 39 -14.76 -23.53 17.64
C LEU A 39 -14.96 -24.21 16.28
N LYS A 40 -16.07 -23.97 15.59
CA LYS A 40 -16.30 -24.49 14.23
C LYS A 40 -15.35 -23.85 13.23
N ARG A 41 -15.07 -22.54 13.30
CA ARG A 41 -13.99 -21.90 12.52
C ARG A 41 -12.61 -22.39 12.93
N GLY A 42 -12.39 -22.75 14.20
CA GLY A 42 -11.14 -23.33 14.67
C GLY A 42 -10.91 -24.72 14.06
N LEU A 43 -11.94 -25.57 14.06
CA LEU A 43 -11.93 -26.88 13.41
C LEU A 43 -11.88 -26.80 11.88
N GLU A 44 -12.66 -25.92 11.24
CA GLU A 44 -12.59 -25.66 9.80
C GLU A 44 -11.21 -25.08 9.42
N ARG A 45 -10.59 -24.26 10.27
CA ARG A 45 -9.19 -23.81 10.12
C ARG A 45 -8.19 -24.95 10.25
N ASP A 46 -8.39 -25.88 11.19
CA ASP A 46 -7.51 -27.03 11.34
C ASP A 46 -7.60 -27.98 10.15
N ASP A 47 -8.80 -28.17 9.60
CA ASP A 47 -9.07 -28.94 8.38
C ASP A 47 -8.54 -28.24 7.11
N ASP A 48 -8.69 -26.92 7.00
CA ASP A 48 -8.16 -26.11 5.90
C ASP A 48 -6.64 -25.99 5.93
N ASP A 49 -6.01 -25.87 7.11
CA ASP A 49 -4.55 -25.87 7.27
C ASP A 49 -3.94 -27.27 7.05
N ALA A 50 -4.73 -28.34 7.25
CA ALA A 50 -4.32 -29.72 6.96
C ALA A 50 -4.48 -30.08 5.47
N LYS A 51 -5.50 -29.52 4.78
CA LYS A 51 -5.78 -29.78 3.35
C LYS A 51 -5.09 -28.79 2.41
N ASN A 52 -4.86 -27.55 2.84
CA ASN A 52 -4.16 -26.52 2.08
C ASN A 52 -3.01 -25.93 2.92
N LYS A 53 -1.82 -25.85 2.32
CA LYS A 53 -0.72 -24.98 2.79
C LYS A 53 -1.06 -23.49 2.60
N THR A 54 -2.29 -23.06 2.84
CA THR A 54 -2.66 -21.65 2.82
C THR A 54 -2.27 -21.06 4.15
N ALA A 55 -1.13 -20.38 4.12
CA ALA A 55 -0.70 -19.48 5.17
C ALA A 55 -1.91 -18.74 5.76
N ARG A 56 -1.94 -18.64 7.11
CA ARG A 56 -2.70 -17.63 7.87
C ARG A 56 -2.95 -16.41 6.98
N MET A 57 -4.12 -15.76 7.09
CA MET A 57 -4.33 -14.36 6.63
C MET A 57 -3.35 -13.42 7.38
N ARG A 58 -2.08 -13.63 7.18
CA ARG A 58 -0.99 -12.81 7.61
C ARG A 58 -0.97 -11.75 6.54
N PHE A 59 -1.31 -10.52 6.91
CA PHE A 59 -0.95 -9.38 6.08
C PHE A 59 0.49 -9.63 5.64
N ARG A 60 0.72 -9.76 4.33
CA ARG A 60 2.07 -9.98 3.84
C ARG A 60 2.79 -8.67 4.03
N ASP A 61 3.45 -8.54 5.17
CA ASP A 61 4.05 -7.30 5.60
C ASP A 61 5.09 -6.84 4.58
N LEU A 62 4.95 -5.60 4.12
CA LEU A 62 6.03 -4.94 3.39
C LEU A 62 7.18 -4.73 4.36
N LEU A 63 8.39 -5.12 3.94
CA LEU A 63 9.60 -4.94 4.72
C LEU A 63 10.18 -3.57 4.38
N PHE A 64 9.82 -2.58 5.18
CA PHE A 64 10.50 -1.29 5.13
C PHE A 64 11.90 -1.46 5.72
N THR A 65 12.92 -1.10 4.95
CA THR A 65 14.32 -1.23 5.35
C THR A 65 15.04 0.08 5.12
N ARG A 66 16.16 0.31 5.81
CA ARG A 66 16.98 1.50 5.56
C ARG A 66 17.66 1.33 4.20
N GLN A 67 17.27 2.15 3.23
CA GLN A 67 17.76 2.12 1.85
C GLN A 67 17.93 3.54 1.33
N PHE A 68 18.78 3.70 0.32
CA PHE A 68 19.00 4.94 -0.42
C PHE A 68 18.56 4.76 -1.86
N THR A 69 18.13 5.83 -2.53
CA THR A 69 17.84 5.77 -3.96
C THR A 69 19.13 5.56 -4.77
N THR A 70 19.02 5.03 -5.99
CA THR A 70 20.19 4.70 -6.82
C THR A 70 21.03 5.93 -7.18
N PHE A 71 20.39 7.09 -7.36
CA PHE A 71 21.06 8.36 -7.70
C PHE A 71 21.35 9.24 -6.48
N ASP A 72 21.12 8.73 -5.25
CA ASP A 72 21.43 9.46 -4.03
C ASP A 72 22.94 9.57 -3.85
N ARG A 73 23.44 10.78 -3.55
CA ARG A 73 24.84 10.99 -3.17
C ARG A 73 25.22 10.24 -1.89
N GLN A 74 24.25 9.97 -1.02
CA GLN A 74 24.46 9.18 0.20
C GLN A 74 24.60 7.66 -0.08
N ASN A 75 24.31 7.21 -1.31
CA ASN A 75 24.42 5.82 -1.69
C ASN A 75 25.85 5.48 -2.14
N PRO A 76 26.60 4.65 -1.40
CA PRO A 76 27.97 4.29 -1.79
C PRO A 76 28.03 3.57 -3.14
N ALA A 77 27.00 2.78 -3.47
CA ALA A 77 26.95 2.03 -4.73
C ALA A 77 26.82 2.94 -5.97
N SER A 78 26.36 4.18 -5.80
CA SER A 78 26.21 5.12 -6.91
C SER A 78 27.58 5.58 -7.45
N ALA A 79 28.53 5.85 -6.55
CA ALA A 79 29.88 6.28 -6.91
C ALA A 79 30.73 5.14 -7.51
N GLU A 80 30.41 3.89 -7.17
CA GLU A 80 31.06 2.69 -7.72
C GLU A 80 30.54 2.30 -9.11
N SER A 81 29.46 2.93 -9.58
CA SER A 81 28.86 2.60 -10.88
C SER A 81 29.77 3.03 -12.04
N PRO A 82 30.00 2.15 -13.05
CA PRO A 82 30.76 2.52 -14.25
C PRO A 82 30.09 3.62 -15.08
N PHE A 83 28.79 3.89 -14.86
CA PHE A 83 28.04 4.93 -15.56
C PHE A 83 27.97 6.26 -14.80
N PHE A 84 28.63 6.39 -13.65
CA PHE A 84 28.64 7.62 -12.85
C PHE A 84 29.12 8.84 -13.66
N GLY A 85 30.14 8.65 -14.52
CA GLY A 85 30.65 9.70 -15.41
C GLY A 85 29.62 10.16 -16.45
N PHE A 86 28.87 9.25 -17.06
CA PHE A 86 27.81 9.59 -18.01
C PHE A 86 26.66 10.35 -17.36
N PHE A 87 26.30 9.99 -16.13
CA PHE A 87 25.30 10.72 -15.35
C PHE A 87 25.75 12.16 -15.05
N THR A 88 27.02 12.35 -14.67
CA THR A 88 27.59 13.68 -14.44
C THR A 88 27.63 14.50 -15.74
N LEU A 89 28.06 13.88 -16.83
CA LEU A 89 28.09 14.50 -18.16
C LEU A 89 26.70 14.96 -18.61
N PHE A 90 25.66 14.15 -18.36
CA PHE A 90 24.28 14.54 -18.66
C PHE A 90 23.89 15.85 -17.98
N TRP A 91 24.17 16.01 -16.68
CA TRP A 91 23.85 17.25 -15.96
C TRP A 91 24.69 18.44 -16.41
N ILE A 92 25.96 18.23 -16.79
CA ILE A 92 26.79 19.29 -17.39
C ILE A 92 26.18 19.75 -18.73
N CYS A 93 25.77 18.81 -19.58
CA CYS A 93 25.08 19.12 -20.83
C CYS A 93 23.77 19.88 -20.59
N MET A 94 22.97 19.48 -19.61
CA MET A 94 21.72 20.19 -19.26
C MET A 94 21.99 21.61 -18.77
N ALA A 95 23.00 21.80 -17.92
CA ALA A 95 23.40 23.13 -17.46
C ALA A 95 23.87 24.02 -18.63
N TRP A 96 24.58 23.44 -19.60
CA TRP A 96 24.99 24.15 -20.82
C TRP A 96 23.78 24.53 -21.69
N VAL A 97 22.79 23.65 -21.84
CA VAL A 97 21.54 23.97 -22.55
C VAL A 97 20.82 25.14 -21.90
N ILE A 98 20.70 25.17 -20.56
CA ILE A 98 20.14 26.31 -19.84
C ILE A 98 20.95 27.58 -20.13
N GLY A 99 22.29 27.51 -20.05
CA GLY A 99 23.16 28.64 -20.29
C GLY A 99 23.00 29.21 -21.71
N GLN A 100 22.97 28.35 -22.73
CA GLN A 100 22.75 28.75 -24.12
C GLN A 100 21.38 29.42 -24.32
N TYR A 101 20.32 28.84 -23.77
CA TYR A 101 18.98 29.44 -23.88
C TYR A 101 18.86 30.74 -23.09
N SER A 102 19.47 30.81 -21.92
CA SER A 102 19.55 32.02 -21.10
C SER A 102 20.22 33.17 -21.86
N LEU A 103 21.32 32.89 -22.56
CA LEU A 103 22.03 33.88 -23.38
C LEU A 103 21.21 34.32 -24.60
N ARG A 104 20.53 33.38 -25.27
CA ARG A 104 19.62 33.69 -26.39
C ARG A 104 18.46 34.56 -25.92
N ASN A 105 17.82 34.18 -24.82
CA ASN A 105 16.73 34.95 -24.23
C ASN A 105 17.15 36.34 -23.80
N TRP A 106 18.36 36.47 -23.23
CA TRP A 106 18.93 37.78 -22.89
C TRP A 106 19.11 38.65 -24.13
N ARG A 107 19.60 38.09 -25.22
CA ARG A 107 19.78 38.79 -26.50
C ARG A 107 18.44 39.23 -27.10
N ASP A 108 17.44 38.36 -27.10
CA ASP A 108 16.19 38.57 -27.82
C ASP A 108 15.15 39.37 -27.02
N TYR A 109 15.12 39.21 -25.69
CA TYR A 109 14.10 39.79 -24.79
C TYR A 109 14.68 40.67 -23.68
N GLY A 110 16.00 40.80 -23.56
CA GLY A 110 16.64 41.54 -22.47
C GLY A 110 16.49 40.89 -21.09
N SER A 111 16.03 39.63 -21.03
CA SER A 111 15.86 38.89 -19.76
C SER A 111 16.27 37.42 -19.91
N ILE A 112 16.83 36.85 -18.85
CA ILE A 112 17.35 35.47 -18.84
C ILE A 112 16.23 34.44 -19.08
N LEU A 113 15.02 34.72 -18.61
CA LEU A 113 13.86 33.81 -18.70
C LEU A 113 12.98 34.07 -19.93
N GLY A 114 13.35 35.01 -20.81
CA GLY A 114 12.65 35.29 -22.05
C GLY A 114 11.25 35.88 -21.86
N SER A 115 10.30 35.49 -22.72
CA SER A 115 8.91 36.01 -22.71
C SER A 115 8.09 35.58 -21.48
N ASN A 116 8.58 34.60 -20.70
CA ASN A 116 7.94 34.04 -19.51
C ASN A 116 6.49 33.60 -19.73
N GLN A 117 6.05 33.27 -20.95
CA GLN A 117 4.64 32.98 -21.22
C GLN A 117 4.12 31.78 -20.43
N VAL A 118 4.86 30.67 -20.36
CA VAL A 118 4.40 29.48 -19.62
C VAL A 118 4.46 29.73 -18.10
N ALA A 119 5.49 30.43 -17.62
CA ALA A 119 5.57 30.82 -16.21
C ALA A 119 4.44 31.78 -15.82
N LYS A 120 4.12 32.78 -16.65
CA LYS A 120 2.96 33.67 -16.45
C LYS A 120 1.66 32.89 -16.51
N MET A 121 1.48 31.97 -17.45
CA MET A 121 0.30 31.11 -17.51
C MET A 121 0.15 30.25 -16.24
N MET A 122 1.26 29.80 -15.65
CA MET A 122 1.23 29.02 -14.42
C MET A 122 1.00 29.87 -13.16
N PHE A 123 1.67 31.02 -13.02
CA PHE A 123 1.64 31.81 -11.78
C PHE A 123 0.60 32.93 -11.76
N SER A 124 -0.04 33.26 -12.89
CA SER A 124 -0.97 34.39 -12.98
C SER A 124 -2.31 34.19 -12.28
N HIS A 125 -2.72 32.95 -11.99
CA HIS A 125 -4.03 32.66 -11.38
C HIS A 125 -3.93 31.58 -10.30
N ASP A 126 -4.48 31.86 -9.12
CA ASP A 126 -4.97 30.88 -8.13
C ASP A 126 -4.00 29.93 -7.40
N VAL A 127 -2.68 30.15 -7.43
CA VAL A 127 -1.71 29.33 -6.65
C VAL A 127 -2.08 29.28 -5.15
N PHE A 128 -2.54 30.40 -4.59
CA PHE A 128 -2.98 30.46 -3.21
C PHE A 128 -4.25 29.62 -2.96
N VAL A 129 -5.20 29.65 -3.89
CA VAL A 129 -6.42 28.82 -3.83
C VAL A 129 -6.07 27.34 -3.96
N LEU A 130 -5.08 26.99 -4.80
CA LEU A 130 -4.55 25.64 -4.89
C LEU A 130 -3.97 25.17 -3.56
N ALA A 131 -3.16 26.01 -2.89
CA ALA A 131 -2.60 25.70 -1.58
C ALA A 131 -3.69 25.51 -0.50
N ILE A 132 -4.72 26.36 -0.49
CA ILE A 132 -5.88 26.19 0.39
C ILE A 132 -6.61 24.88 0.06
N THR A 133 -6.81 24.58 -1.22
CA THR A 133 -7.49 23.37 -1.67
C THR A 133 -6.74 22.13 -1.21
N ASP A 134 -5.42 22.08 -1.38
CA ASP A 134 -4.58 20.98 -0.92
C ASP A 134 -4.63 20.84 0.61
N GLY A 135 -4.59 21.96 1.34
CA GLY A 135 -4.78 21.98 2.79
C GLY A 135 -6.13 21.41 3.23
N LEU A 136 -7.23 21.79 2.56
CA LEU A 136 -8.58 21.26 2.84
C LEU A 136 -8.70 19.78 2.50
N MET A 137 -8.11 19.34 1.38
CA MET A 137 -8.04 17.93 1.00
C MET A 137 -7.29 17.11 2.03
N CYS A 138 -6.15 17.62 2.51
CA CYS A 138 -5.37 17.02 3.60
C CYS A 138 -6.19 16.94 4.89
N LEU A 139 -6.86 18.03 5.30
CA LEU A 139 -7.74 18.04 6.48
C LEU A 139 -8.90 17.04 6.36
N ALA A 140 -9.51 16.93 5.19
CA ALA A 140 -10.59 15.99 4.94
C ALA A 140 -10.17 14.53 5.16
N THR A 141 -8.87 14.20 5.01
CA THR A 141 -8.38 12.85 5.32
C THR A 141 -8.59 12.43 6.78
N PHE A 142 -8.67 13.38 7.72
CA PHE A 142 -8.89 13.10 9.15
C PHE A 142 -10.27 12.51 9.44
N VAL A 143 -11.24 12.61 8.52
CA VAL A 143 -12.52 11.91 8.65
C VAL A 143 -12.30 10.39 8.75
N THR A 144 -11.32 9.86 7.99
CA THR A 144 -10.93 8.44 8.10
C THR A 144 -10.38 8.11 9.49
N HIS A 145 -9.58 9.01 10.07
CA HIS A 145 -9.06 8.83 11.43
C HIS A 145 -10.18 8.84 12.47
N ALA A 146 -11.12 9.79 12.37
CA ALA A 146 -12.29 9.87 13.23
C ALA A 146 -13.15 8.59 13.13
N LEU A 147 -13.32 8.03 11.93
CA LEU A 147 -14.03 6.76 11.75
C LEU A 147 -13.35 5.60 12.50
N GLN A 148 -12.01 5.53 12.47
CA GLN A 148 -11.27 4.50 13.22
C GLN A 148 -11.39 4.68 14.74
N LEU A 149 -11.46 5.91 15.23
CA LEU A 149 -11.76 6.18 16.64
C LEU A 149 -13.15 5.71 17.04
N ILE A 150 -14.16 5.92 16.20
CA ILE A 150 -15.54 5.44 16.43
C ILE A 150 -15.57 3.90 16.47
N VAL A 151 -14.81 3.23 15.58
CA VAL A 151 -14.66 1.77 15.58
C VAL A 151 -13.98 1.28 16.87
N PHE A 152 -12.95 1.98 17.33
CA PHE A 152 -12.25 1.66 18.58
C PHE A 152 -13.16 1.77 19.81
N HIS A 153 -14.01 2.81 19.89
CA HIS A 153 -14.99 3.00 20.97
C HIS A 153 -16.19 2.04 20.91
N ARG A 154 -16.15 1.05 20.01
CA ARG A 154 -17.18 -0.01 19.83
C ARG A 154 -18.56 0.51 19.37
N TRP A 155 -18.66 1.75 18.92
CA TRP A 155 -19.91 2.29 18.36
C TRP A 155 -20.19 1.72 16.96
N LEU A 156 -19.14 1.33 16.25
CA LEU A 156 -19.22 0.79 14.89
C LEU A 156 -18.36 -0.45 14.74
N ASN A 157 -18.91 -1.48 14.10
CA ASN A 157 -18.18 -2.71 13.81
C ASN A 157 -17.56 -2.64 12.41
N TRP A 158 -16.23 -2.73 12.33
CA TRP A 158 -15.49 -2.69 11.06
C TRP A 158 -16.01 -3.72 10.06
N GLY A 159 -16.21 -4.97 10.49
CA GLY A 159 -16.60 -6.07 9.60
C GLY A 159 -18.06 -6.04 9.11
N LYS A 160 -18.89 -5.12 9.60
CA LYS A 160 -20.29 -4.97 9.14
C LYS A 160 -20.49 -3.67 8.38
N ALA A 161 -20.31 -2.54 9.07
CA ALA A 161 -20.66 -1.22 8.54
C ALA A 161 -19.45 -0.28 8.38
N GLY A 162 -18.37 -0.49 9.13
CA GLY A 162 -17.19 0.39 9.08
C GLY A 162 -16.53 0.47 7.71
N TRP A 163 -16.31 -0.68 7.06
CA TRP A 163 -15.72 -0.70 5.72
C TRP A 163 -16.62 -0.04 4.66
N VAL A 164 -17.95 -0.22 4.76
CA VAL A 164 -18.93 0.40 3.84
C VAL A 164 -18.90 1.92 3.96
N ILE A 165 -18.96 2.44 5.19
CA ILE A 165 -18.91 3.87 5.46
C ILE A 165 -17.59 4.47 4.96
N GLN A 166 -16.47 3.77 5.16
CA GLN A 166 -15.18 4.20 4.63
C GLN A 166 -15.20 4.31 3.10
N HIS A 167 -15.74 3.34 2.38
CA HIS A 167 -15.81 3.40 0.92
C HIS A 167 -16.75 4.50 0.43
N LEU A 168 -17.89 4.70 1.08
CA LEU A 168 -18.80 5.81 0.76
C LEU A 168 -18.09 7.16 0.93
N TRP A 169 -17.36 7.35 2.04
CA TRP A 169 -16.54 8.54 2.25
C TRP A 169 -15.47 8.72 1.17
N GLN A 170 -14.75 7.65 0.83
CA GLN A 170 -13.72 7.67 -0.19
C GLN A 170 -14.24 8.01 -1.59
N SER A 171 -15.39 7.46 -1.96
CA SER A 171 -16.08 7.79 -3.21
C SER A 171 -16.54 9.25 -3.22
N ALA A 172 -17.11 9.74 -2.11
CA ALA A 172 -17.51 11.14 -1.99
C ALA A 172 -16.29 12.09 -2.04
N TYR A 173 -15.19 11.72 -1.38
CA TYR A 173 -13.95 12.48 -1.40
C TYR A 173 -13.36 12.56 -2.81
N LEU A 174 -13.22 11.43 -3.51
CA LEU A 174 -12.70 11.41 -4.88
C LEU A 174 -13.63 12.18 -5.83
N GLY A 175 -14.94 11.95 -5.74
CA GLY A 175 -15.93 12.68 -6.53
C GLY A 175 -15.87 14.19 -6.28
N GLY A 176 -15.68 14.61 -5.03
CA GLY A 176 -15.52 16.01 -4.63
C GLY A 176 -14.25 16.64 -5.21
N VAL A 177 -13.10 15.95 -5.13
CA VAL A 177 -11.84 16.44 -5.72
C VAL A 177 -11.97 16.59 -7.24
N ILE A 178 -12.56 15.60 -7.92
CA ILE A 178 -12.76 15.65 -9.36
C ILE A 178 -13.73 16.78 -9.74
N ALA A 179 -14.87 16.88 -9.06
CA ALA A 179 -15.85 17.93 -9.32
C ALA A 179 -15.26 19.33 -9.10
N TRP A 180 -14.46 19.51 -8.04
CA TRP A 180 -13.77 20.77 -7.76
C TRP A 180 -12.74 21.11 -8.86
N ALA A 181 -11.96 20.12 -9.31
CA ALA A 181 -10.99 20.30 -10.39
C ALA A 181 -11.67 20.70 -11.72
N TYR A 182 -12.86 20.14 -12.03
CA TYR A 182 -13.64 20.56 -13.20
C TYR A 182 -14.22 21.97 -13.06
N PHE A 183 -14.73 22.31 -11.87
CA PHE A 183 -15.40 23.58 -11.61
C PHE A 183 -14.44 24.78 -11.61
N ARG A 184 -13.22 24.63 -11.07
CA ARG A 184 -12.26 25.73 -10.94
C ARG A 184 -11.60 26.17 -12.24
N GLU A 185 -11.70 25.37 -13.30
CA GLU A 185 -11.11 25.65 -14.62
C GLU A 185 -9.62 26.05 -14.57
N TRP A 186 -8.87 25.46 -13.64
CA TRP A 186 -7.47 25.76 -13.47
C TRP A 186 -6.60 25.41 -14.68
N PRO A 187 -5.41 26.04 -14.81
CA PRO A 187 -4.39 25.58 -15.73
C PRO A 187 -4.10 24.09 -15.52
N TRP A 188 -3.77 23.39 -16.60
CA TRP A 188 -3.57 21.94 -16.59
C TRP A 188 -2.59 21.48 -15.49
N THR A 189 -1.56 22.27 -15.18
CA THR A 189 -0.58 21.99 -14.12
C THR A 189 -1.21 21.91 -12.73
N HIS A 190 -2.06 22.88 -12.39
CA HIS A 190 -2.74 22.98 -11.10
C HIS A 190 -3.80 21.87 -10.96
N THR A 191 -4.52 21.61 -12.05
CA THR A 191 -5.51 20.54 -12.14
C THR A 191 -4.87 19.17 -11.89
N ILE A 192 -3.76 18.86 -12.57
CA ILE A 192 -3.05 17.60 -12.36
C ILE A 192 -2.50 17.51 -10.93
N PHE A 193 -1.90 18.59 -10.42
CA PHE A 193 -1.40 18.61 -9.05
C PHE A 193 -2.49 18.26 -8.04
N ALA A 194 -3.64 18.93 -8.10
CA ALA A 194 -4.77 18.68 -7.21
C ALA A 194 -5.31 17.25 -7.35
N VAL A 195 -5.49 16.74 -8.57
CA VAL A 195 -6.00 15.38 -8.79
C VAL A 195 -5.00 14.32 -8.28
N LEU A 196 -3.70 14.48 -8.57
CA LEU A 196 -2.68 13.53 -8.13
C LEU A 196 -2.52 13.53 -6.61
N HIS A 197 -2.49 14.71 -5.97
CA HIS A 197 -2.49 14.81 -4.51
C HIS A 197 -3.77 14.19 -3.91
N GLY A 198 -4.92 14.42 -4.53
CA GLY A 198 -6.18 13.81 -4.14
C GLY A 198 -6.14 12.28 -4.20
N LEU A 199 -5.57 11.71 -5.25
CA LEU A 199 -5.34 10.27 -5.39
C LEU A 199 -4.38 9.74 -4.33
N VAL A 200 -3.28 10.44 -4.05
CA VAL A 200 -2.33 10.08 -2.99
C VAL A 200 -3.04 10.04 -1.63
N PHE A 201 -3.81 11.08 -1.30
CA PHE A 201 -4.59 11.13 -0.06
C PHE A 201 -5.67 10.05 0.00
N LEU A 202 -6.34 9.74 -1.10
CA LEU A 202 -7.30 8.64 -1.19
C LEU A 202 -6.64 7.29 -0.87
N MET A 203 -5.50 7.01 -1.50
CA MET A 203 -4.73 5.77 -1.28
C MET A 203 -4.25 5.68 0.18
N LYS A 204 -3.73 6.78 0.74
CA LYS A 204 -3.32 6.83 2.15
C LYS A 204 -4.50 6.60 3.11
N GLN A 205 -5.64 7.26 2.89
CA GLN A 205 -6.86 7.02 3.65
C GLN A 205 -7.27 5.53 3.59
N HIS A 206 -7.25 4.93 2.40
CA HIS A 206 -7.59 3.52 2.22
C HIS A 206 -6.64 2.61 2.99
N SER A 207 -5.33 2.81 2.84
CA SER A 207 -4.35 1.98 3.51
C SER A 207 -4.44 2.09 5.03
N TYR A 208 -4.67 3.29 5.58
CA TYR A 208 -4.81 3.49 7.01
C TYR A 208 -6.08 2.84 7.56
N ALA A 209 -7.22 3.06 6.91
CA ALA A 209 -8.50 2.54 7.35
C ALA A 209 -8.54 1.00 7.31
N PHE A 210 -8.04 0.42 6.22
CA PHE A 210 -8.06 -1.02 6.01
C PHE A 210 -7.19 -1.76 7.04
N TYR A 211 -5.98 -1.27 7.29
CA TYR A 211 -5.07 -1.90 8.25
C TYR A 211 -5.52 -1.71 9.70
N ASN A 212 -5.95 -0.51 10.10
CA ASN A 212 -6.50 -0.31 11.46
C ASN A 212 -7.83 -1.03 11.67
N GLY A 213 -8.64 -1.13 10.62
CA GLY A 213 -9.86 -1.94 10.63
C GLY A 213 -9.57 -3.42 10.88
N TYR A 214 -8.53 -3.97 10.26
CA TYR A 214 -8.04 -5.30 10.55
C TYR A 214 -7.59 -5.44 12.02
N LEU A 215 -6.72 -4.54 12.49
CA LEU A 215 -6.22 -4.55 13.88
C LEU A 215 -7.34 -4.41 14.90
N SER A 216 -8.40 -3.63 14.60
CA SER A 216 -9.58 -3.51 15.46
C SER A 216 -10.31 -4.85 15.62
N GLY A 217 -10.34 -5.68 14.58
CA GLY A 217 -10.90 -7.03 14.60
C GLY A 217 -10.07 -7.97 15.47
N VAL A 218 -8.74 -7.93 15.31
CA VAL A 218 -7.77 -8.68 16.15
C VAL A 218 -7.90 -8.27 17.61
N TYR A 219 -7.98 -6.96 17.89
CA TYR A 219 -8.13 -6.42 19.24
C TYR A 219 -9.46 -6.85 19.89
N ARG A 220 -10.56 -6.85 19.14
CA ARG A 220 -11.84 -7.36 19.64
C ARG A 220 -11.77 -8.85 19.97
N ARG A 221 -11.12 -9.64 19.11
CA ARG A 221 -10.92 -11.08 19.34
C ARG A 221 -10.11 -11.32 20.61
N LYS A 222 -9.02 -10.55 20.81
CA LYS A 222 -8.22 -10.60 22.04
C LYS A 222 -9.07 -10.29 23.27
N ALA A 223 -9.81 -9.17 23.26
CA ALA A 223 -10.63 -8.76 24.40
C ALA A 223 -11.69 -9.81 24.79
N LEU A 224 -12.29 -10.49 23.80
CA LEU A 224 -13.23 -11.58 24.02
C LEU A 224 -12.53 -12.79 24.66
N LEU A 225 -11.34 -13.18 24.17
CA LEU A 225 -10.57 -14.28 24.76
C LEU A 225 -10.11 -13.98 26.18
N GLU A 226 -9.73 -12.73 26.49
CA GLU A 226 -9.37 -12.30 27.84
C GLU A 226 -10.57 -12.33 28.81
N GLU A 227 -11.76 -11.94 28.35
CA GLU A 227 -13.00 -12.09 29.12
C GLU A 227 -13.32 -13.55 29.40
N LYS A 228 -13.23 -14.42 28.38
CA LYS A 228 -13.44 -15.86 28.54
C LYS A 228 -12.41 -16.51 29.46
N LEU A 229 -11.15 -16.10 29.39
CA LEU A 229 -10.11 -16.57 30.32
C LEU A 229 -10.40 -16.14 31.77
N ARG A 230 -10.95 -14.93 31.97
CA ARG A 230 -11.38 -14.48 33.30
C ARG A 230 -12.57 -15.29 33.82
N GLU A 231 -13.56 -15.56 32.97
CA GLU A 231 -14.69 -16.44 33.30
C GLU A 231 -14.20 -17.84 33.72
N LEU A 232 -13.28 -18.43 32.96
CA LEU A 232 -12.68 -19.75 33.27
C LEU A 232 -11.92 -19.76 34.60
N ARG A 233 -11.19 -18.68 34.92
CA ARG A 233 -10.45 -18.57 36.19
C ARG A 233 -11.36 -18.32 37.40
N ALA A 234 -12.51 -17.69 37.19
CA ALA A 234 -13.49 -17.45 38.25
C ALA A 234 -14.26 -18.73 38.63
N LEU A 235 -14.12 -19.81 37.85
CA LEU A 235 -14.66 -21.13 38.15
C LEU A 235 -13.63 -21.94 38.95
N GLU A 236 -13.90 -22.18 40.23
CA GLU A 236 -13.01 -22.99 41.07
C GLU A 236 -13.06 -24.49 40.67
N PRO A 237 -11.89 -25.15 40.52
CA PRO A 237 -11.82 -26.60 40.34
C PRO A 237 -12.12 -27.31 41.68
N ILE A 238 -13.13 -28.18 41.69
CA ILE A 238 -13.38 -29.06 42.85
C ILE A 238 -12.31 -30.17 42.84
N HIS A 239 -11.46 -30.22 43.86
CA HIS A 239 -10.60 -31.37 44.11
C HIS A 239 -11.45 -32.62 44.35
N SER A 240 -11.43 -33.57 43.41
CA SER A 240 -11.91 -34.93 43.66
C SER A 240 -10.90 -35.66 44.57
N PRO A 241 -11.33 -36.26 45.70
CA PRO A 241 -10.42 -37.08 46.51
C PRO A 241 -9.99 -38.33 45.74
N PRO A 242 -8.79 -38.88 46.02
CA PRO A 242 -8.27 -40.03 45.29
C PRO A 242 -8.97 -41.30 45.81
N THR A 243 -9.79 -41.93 44.96
CA THR A 243 -10.35 -43.26 45.27
C THR A 243 -9.97 -44.26 44.18
N SER A 244 -8.78 -44.83 44.34
CA SER A 244 -8.39 -46.24 44.09
C SER A 244 -8.42 -46.79 42.63
N PRO A 245 -7.79 -47.94 42.32
CA PRO A 245 -6.64 -48.00 41.43
C PRO A 245 -6.96 -48.74 40.13
N SER A 246 -6.81 -48.09 38.97
CA SER A 246 -6.81 -48.80 37.69
C SER A 246 -5.39 -49.21 37.32
N GLN A 247 -5.18 -50.53 37.30
CA GLN A 247 -3.98 -51.20 36.81
C GLN A 247 -3.50 -50.61 35.47
N LEU A 248 -2.27 -50.11 35.45
CA LEU A 248 -1.53 -49.86 34.21
C LEU A 248 -0.25 -50.67 34.26
N SER A 249 -0.20 -51.63 33.34
CA SER A 249 0.92 -52.49 33.02
C SER A 249 2.20 -51.68 32.87
N ARG A 250 3.15 -51.89 33.80
CA ARG A 250 4.55 -51.50 33.67
C ARG A 250 5.16 -52.35 32.56
N LYS A 251 5.50 -51.74 31.43
CA LYS A 251 6.66 -52.18 30.64
C LYS A 251 7.79 -51.19 30.88
N ALA A 252 8.75 -51.67 31.69
CA ALA A 252 10.05 -51.07 31.83
C ALA A 252 10.82 -51.24 30.51
N SER A 253 11.51 -50.19 30.09
CA SER A 253 12.74 -50.32 29.32
C SER A 253 13.64 -49.19 29.77
N GLU A 254 14.76 -49.62 30.35
CA GLU A 254 15.79 -48.84 31.01
C GLU A 254 16.39 -47.80 30.05
N HIS A 255 16.74 -46.63 30.58
CA HIS A 255 17.81 -45.85 29.97
C HIS A 255 18.87 -45.53 31.01
N ASP A 256 19.96 -46.26 30.86
CA ASP A 256 21.20 -46.21 31.60
C ASP A 256 21.88 -44.84 31.45
N SER A 257 22.43 -44.35 32.54
CA SER A 257 23.14 -43.08 32.64
C SER A 257 24.64 -43.31 32.62
N SER A 258 25.35 -42.77 31.63
CA SER A 258 26.76 -42.38 31.80
C SER A 258 27.16 -41.19 30.92
N PRO A 259 28.07 -40.32 31.40
CA PRO A 259 28.42 -39.05 30.74
C PRO A 259 29.74 -39.18 29.96
N THR A 260 29.87 -38.57 28.77
CA THR A 260 31.15 -37.99 28.29
C THR A 260 31.02 -37.24 26.96
N ALA A 261 31.93 -36.29 26.79
CA ALA A 261 32.38 -35.62 25.57
C ALA A 261 31.57 -34.40 25.05
N VAL A 262 31.96 -33.25 25.61
CA VAL A 262 31.81 -31.90 25.07
C VAL A 262 32.35 -31.81 23.64
N LYS A 263 31.50 -31.43 22.68
CA LYS A 263 31.92 -30.74 21.45
C LYS A 263 31.18 -29.41 21.34
N ARG A 264 31.95 -28.33 21.29
CA ARG A 264 31.48 -26.93 21.20
C ARG A 264 31.39 -26.48 19.73
N ARG A 265 30.31 -25.72 19.46
CA ARG A 265 30.04 -24.67 18.42
C ARG A 265 29.39 -25.07 17.08
N PRO A 266 28.68 -24.15 16.36
CA PRO A 266 28.35 -22.74 16.70
C PRO A 266 26.83 -22.42 16.71
N SER A 267 26.49 -21.19 17.13
CA SER A 267 25.12 -20.65 17.22
C SER A 267 24.54 -20.27 15.86
N MET A 268 23.22 -20.45 15.66
CA MET A 268 22.32 -19.49 14.96
C MET A 268 20.90 -20.07 14.78
N GLY A 269 19.88 -19.28 15.15
CA GLY A 269 18.48 -19.47 14.71
C GLY A 269 17.45 -19.61 15.85
N PRO A 270 16.37 -18.81 15.89
CA PRO A 270 15.33 -18.93 16.91
C PRO A 270 14.49 -20.17 16.62
N ARG A 271 14.69 -21.22 17.43
CA ARG A 271 13.86 -22.43 17.44
C ARG A 271 12.57 -22.16 18.20
N THR A 272 11.47 -21.90 17.49
CA THR A 272 10.12 -22.22 17.97
C THR A 272 9.68 -23.50 17.28
N SER A 273 9.99 -24.64 17.88
CA SER A 273 9.37 -25.92 17.52
C SER A 273 8.51 -26.36 18.70
N THR A 274 7.31 -25.79 18.82
CA THR A 274 6.21 -26.44 19.54
C THR A 274 5.56 -27.45 18.59
N ASN A 275 5.31 -28.64 19.08
CA ASN A 275 4.84 -29.77 18.29
C ASN A 275 3.33 -29.59 18.00
N LEU A 276 3.02 -28.79 16.98
CA LEU A 276 1.65 -28.37 16.58
C LEU A 276 0.67 -29.54 16.35
N ALA A 277 1.17 -30.75 16.07
CA ALA A 277 0.32 -31.93 15.86
C ALA A 277 -0.35 -32.42 17.16
N LEU A 278 0.33 -32.27 18.31
CA LEU A 278 -0.21 -32.65 19.62
C LEU A 278 -1.30 -31.65 20.06
N GLU A 279 -1.02 -30.35 19.93
CA GLU A 279 -1.97 -29.26 20.25
C GLU A 279 -3.26 -29.34 19.42
N LYS A 280 -3.17 -29.70 18.13
CA LYS A 280 -4.33 -29.89 17.25
C LYS A 280 -5.21 -31.09 17.65
N SER A 281 -4.58 -32.20 18.05
CA SER A 281 -5.29 -33.39 18.53
C SER A 281 -6.08 -33.09 19.81
N ASP A 282 -5.51 -32.28 20.70
CA ASP A 282 -6.11 -31.97 22.00
C ASP A 282 -7.27 -30.97 21.87
N VAL A 283 -7.16 -29.95 20.99
CA VAL A 283 -8.25 -29.02 20.67
C VAL A 283 -9.45 -29.73 20.04
N ALA A 284 -9.21 -30.68 19.14
CA ALA A 284 -10.27 -31.51 18.53
C ALA A 284 -10.96 -32.42 19.58
N THR A 285 -10.17 -32.98 20.51
CA THR A 285 -10.68 -33.81 21.61
C THR A 285 -11.55 -32.99 22.56
N ILE A 286 -11.15 -31.75 22.88
CA ILE A 286 -11.92 -30.83 23.71
C ILE A 286 -13.20 -30.36 22.99
N ALA A 287 -13.13 -30.04 21.70
CA ALA A 287 -14.29 -29.62 20.93
C ALA A 287 -15.36 -30.72 20.78
N SER A 288 -14.94 -32.00 20.66
CA SER A 288 -15.85 -33.14 20.65
C SER A 288 -16.46 -33.42 22.03
N ALA A 289 -15.73 -33.21 23.13
CA ALA A 289 -16.25 -33.31 24.50
C ALA A 289 -17.33 -32.24 24.78
N ILE A 290 -17.14 -31.03 24.26
CA ILE A 290 -18.11 -29.92 24.34
C ILE A 290 -19.37 -30.22 23.51
N GLN A 291 -19.22 -30.77 22.30
CA GLN A 291 -20.37 -31.15 21.46
C GLN A 291 -21.17 -32.33 22.02
N SER A 292 -20.53 -33.19 22.83
CA SER A 292 -21.15 -34.36 23.43
C SER A 292 -21.72 -34.13 24.84
N ASN A 293 -21.76 -32.89 25.33
CA ASN A 293 -22.25 -32.52 26.67
C ASN A 293 -21.59 -33.33 27.81
N ARG A 294 -20.33 -33.77 27.63
CA ARG A 294 -19.60 -34.52 28.66
C ARG A 294 -19.00 -33.56 29.69
N PRO A 295 -18.95 -33.95 30.98
CA PRO A 295 -18.27 -33.15 31.99
C PRO A 295 -16.77 -33.10 31.72
N ILE A 296 -16.21 -31.89 31.73
CA ILE A 296 -14.80 -31.62 31.43
C ILE A 296 -13.96 -31.80 32.70
N THR A 297 -12.85 -32.55 32.61
CA THR A 297 -11.91 -32.79 33.72
C THR A 297 -11.05 -31.55 33.99
N SER A 298 -10.55 -31.36 35.23
CA SER A 298 -9.67 -30.24 35.60
C SER A 298 -8.45 -30.09 34.67
N GLU A 299 -7.85 -31.21 34.27
CA GLU A 299 -6.71 -31.23 33.33
C GLU A 299 -7.06 -30.68 31.94
N GLN A 300 -8.27 -30.98 31.43
CA GLN A 300 -8.75 -30.47 30.15
C GLN A 300 -9.05 -28.96 30.22
N MET A 301 -9.48 -28.47 31.38
CA MET A 301 -9.70 -27.05 31.63
C MET A 301 -8.38 -26.27 31.66
N ASP A 302 -7.32 -26.86 32.24
CA ASP A 302 -5.98 -26.26 32.25
C ASP A 302 -5.37 -26.22 30.85
N ILE A 303 -5.54 -27.28 30.05
CA ILE A 303 -5.12 -27.31 28.63
C ILE A 303 -5.87 -26.22 27.84
N PHE A 304 -7.18 -26.09 28.03
CA PHE A 304 -7.97 -25.05 27.37
C PHE A 304 -7.52 -23.63 27.75
N ALA A 305 -7.24 -23.40 29.04
CA ALA A 305 -6.71 -22.14 29.52
C ALA A 305 -5.30 -21.86 28.97
N HIS A 306 -4.47 -22.89 28.77
CA HIS A 306 -3.16 -22.77 28.15
C HIS A 306 -3.26 -22.37 26.68
N VAL A 307 -4.12 -23.04 25.89
CA VAL A 307 -4.37 -22.72 24.47
C VAL A 307 -4.88 -21.30 24.31
N ILE A 308 -5.81 -20.85 25.16
CA ILE A 308 -6.31 -19.47 25.12
C ILE A 308 -5.18 -18.46 25.38
N ARG A 309 -4.27 -18.74 26.33
CA ARG A 309 -3.12 -17.85 26.60
C ARG A 309 -2.15 -17.79 25.42
N LEU A 310 -1.89 -18.92 24.77
CA LEU A 310 -1.05 -18.96 23.56
C LEU A 310 -1.67 -18.12 22.43
N GLU A 311 -2.97 -18.28 22.19
CA GLU A 311 -3.68 -17.47 21.18
C GLU A 311 -3.67 -15.98 21.54
N ILE A 312 -3.88 -15.61 22.81
CA ILE A 312 -3.77 -14.20 23.26
C ILE A 312 -2.35 -13.66 23.00
N SER A 313 -1.31 -14.44 23.31
CA SER A 313 0.08 -14.05 23.04
C SER A 313 0.35 -13.87 21.54
N ASP A 314 -0.23 -14.73 20.69
CA ASP A 314 -0.11 -14.62 19.23
C ASP A 314 -0.82 -13.36 18.72
N LEU A 315 -2.02 -13.06 19.23
CA LEU A 315 -2.77 -11.83 18.93
C LEU A 315 -2.04 -10.57 19.43
N ASP A 316 -1.36 -10.63 20.57
CA ASP A 316 -0.57 -9.52 21.10
C ASP A 316 0.64 -9.20 20.22
N ARG A 317 1.32 -10.24 19.73
CA ARG A 317 2.40 -10.08 18.75
C ARG A 317 1.89 -9.46 17.46
N GLU A 318 0.68 -9.83 17.03
CA GLU A 318 0.05 -9.27 15.83
C GLU A 318 -0.37 -7.79 16.02
N LEU A 319 -0.94 -7.44 17.19
CA LEU A 319 -1.33 -6.06 17.53
C LEU A 319 -0.13 -5.13 17.73
N ALA A 320 0.98 -5.67 18.23
CA ALA A 320 2.25 -4.95 18.29
C ALA A 320 2.86 -4.78 16.89
N GLY A 321 2.57 -5.69 15.96
CA GLY A 321 3.16 -5.71 14.63
C GLY A 321 4.68 -5.66 14.71
N LYS A 322 5.30 -4.75 13.93
CA LYS A 322 6.75 -4.48 13.97
C LYS A 322 7.15 -3.38 14.95
N SER A 323 6.24 -2.91 15.80
CA SER A 323 6.56 -1.88 16.80
C SER A 323 7.48 -2.47 17.88
N ALA A 324 8.80 -2.40 17.69
CA ALA A 324 9.79 -3.01 18.59
C ALA A 324 9.67 -2.54 20.05
N SER A 325 9.22 -1.30 20.26
CA SER A 325 9.01 -0.70 21.59
C SER A 325 7.59 -0.82 22.12
N GLY A 326 6.65 -1.39 21.34
CA GLY A 326 5.21 -1.41 21.67
C GLY A 326 4.54 -0.04 21.79
N ALA A 327 5.26 1.07 21.56
CA ALA A 327 4.74 2.43 21.72
C ALA A 327 3.62 2.76 20.72
N ASN A 328 3.73 2.23 19.51
CA ASN A 328 2.76 2.39 18.43
C ASN A 328 1.93 1.10 18.20
N ALA A 329 1.87 0.20 19.17
CA ALA A 329 0.98 -0.95 19.08
C ALA A 329 -0.49 -0.49 19.07
N TYR A 330 -1.37 -1.20 18.38
CA TYR A 330 -2.81 -0.92 18.46
C TYR A 330 -3.33 -1.21 19.88
N PRO A 331 -4.14 -0.34 20.50
CA PRO A 331 -4.81 0.86 19.94
C PRO A 331 -4.05 2.19 20.14
N LYS A 332 -2.86 2.17 20.76
CA LYS A 332 -2.07 3.40 21.07
C LYS A 332 -1.64 4.16 19.82
N ASN A 333 -1.68 3.53 18.65
CA ASN A 333 -1.37 4.15 17.38
C ASN A 333 -2.43 5.15 16.88
N LEU A 334 -3.66 5.11 17.40
CA LEU A 334 -4.79 5.95 16.99
C LEU A 334 -4.68 7.40 17.50
N ARG A 335 -3.48 7.98 17.54
CA ARG A 335 -3.27 9.39 17.84
C ARG A 335 -3.39 10.23 16.57
N PRO A 336 -3.97 11.44 16.62
CA PRO A 336 -4.07 12.31 15.45
C PRO A 336 -2.69 12.68 14.88
N LEU A 337 -1.68 12.85 15.75
CA LEU A 337 -0.30 13.14 15.34
C LEU A 337 0.33 11.99 14.52
N ASN A 338 0.08 10.73 14.90
CA ASN A 338 0.58 9.57 14.14
C ASN A 338 -0.06 9.51 12.74
N PHE A 339 -1.34 9.88 12.64
CA PHE A 339 -2.02 9.95 11.36
C PHE A 339 -1.49 11.10 10.50
N ALA A 340 -1.36 12.30 11.07
CA ALA A 340 -0.77 13.46 10.40
C ALA A 340 0.62 13.14 9.85
N GLU A 341 1.45 12.49 10.66
CA GLU A 341 2.78 12.04 10.25
C GLU A 341 2.72 11.09 9.06
N PHE A 342 1.87 10.05 9.10
CA PHE A 342 1.71 9.13 7.99
C PHE A 342 1.25 9.82 6.70
N ILE A 343 0.37 10.82 6.79
CA ILE A 343 -0.07 11.58 5.62
C ILE A 343 1.12 12.26 4.93
N CYS A 344 2.08 12.79 5.71
CA CYS A 344 3.28 13.44 5.18
C CYS A 344 4.39 12.47 4.74
N LEU A 345 4.40 11.21 5.16
CA LEU A 345 5.46 10.27 4.77
C LEU A 345 5.43 9.94 3.27
N PRO A 346 6.58 9.74 2.59
CA PRO A 346 6.66 9.41 1.16
C PRO A 346 6.34 7.92 0.89
N THR A 347 5.28 7.38 1.52
CA THR A 347 4.78 6.02 1.32
C THR A 347 3.26 6.01 1.27
N LEU A 348 2.70 5.10 0.47
CA LEU A 348 1.25 4.92 0.34
C LEU A 348 0.71 3.79 1.21
N VAL A 349 1.60 3.01 1.84
CA VAL A 349 1.22 1.86 2.65
C VAL A 349 1.44 2.18 4.13
N TYR A 350 0.35 2.15 4.88
CA TYR A 350 0.33 2.35 6.32
C TYR A 350 0.92 1.14 7.07
N GLU A 351 1.82 1.43 8.01
CA GLU A 351 2.39 0.50 8.98
C GLU A 351 2.47 1.17 10.36
N LEU A 352 2.54 0.37 11.43
CA LEU A 352 2.64 0.89 12.80
C LEU A 352 3.97 1.60 13.09
N GLN A 353 5.04 1.17 12.42
CA GLN A 353 6.37 1.74 12.58
C GLN A 353 7.11 1.72 11.25
N TYR A 354 7.89 2.78 11.01
CA TYR A 354 8.77 2.94 9.87
C TYR A 354 10.21 3.10 10.33
N PRO A 355 11.20 2.65 9.54
CA PRO A 355 12.60 2.93 9.82
C PRO A 355 12.85 4.44 9.75
N ARG A 356 13.52 4.98 10.76
CA ARG A 356 13.81 6.43 10.88
C ARG A 356 15.29 6.72 10.84
N GLN A 357 15.61 7.92 10.38
CA GLN A 357 16.95 8.50 10.47
C GLN A 357 17.12 9.21 11.81
N ASP A 358 18.35 9.22 12.33
CA ASP A 358 18.66 9.80 13.64
C ASP A 358 18.56 11.34 13.61
N LYS A 359 19.02 11.97 12.53
CA LYS A 359 19.06 13.43 12.34
C LYS A 359 18.74 13.82 10.90
N ILE A 360 18.24 15.04 10.74
CA ILE A 360 18.01 15.69 9.44
C ILE A 360 19.32 16.32 8.96
N ASN A 361 19.72 16.03 7.72
CA ASN A 361 20.84 16.65 7.04
C ASN A 361 20.35 17.87 6.23
N TRP A 362 20.42 19.07 6.83
CA TRP A 362 19.96 20.31 6.20
C TRP A 362 20.72 20.70 4.93
N TRP A 363 21.99 20.28 4.80
CA TRP A 363 22.73 20.48 3.55
C TRP A 363 22.13 19.65 2.41
N TYR A 364 21.79 18.40 2.69
CA TYR A 364 21.11 17.54 1.73
C TYR A 364 19.71 18.08 1.37
N VAL A 365 18.99 18.64 2.35
CA VAL A 365 17.71 19.34 2.10
C VAL A 365 17.92 20.51 1.13
N ALA A 366 18.91 21.38 1.38
CA ALA A 366 19.22 22.51 0.51
C ALA A 366 19.62 22.06 -0.91
N GLU A 367 20.45 21.03 -1.02
CA GLU A 367 20.86 20.40 -2.28
C GLU A 367 19.65 19.90 -3.08
N LYS A 368 18.74 19.14 -2.44
CA LYS A 368 17.53 18.63 -3.10
C LYS A 368 16.54 19.73 -3.47
N ILE A 369 16.41 20.79 -2.67
CA ILE A 369 15.61 21.97 -3.02
C ILE A 369 16.20 22.66 -4.26
N ALA A 370 17.50 22.92 -4.28
CA ALA A 370 18.18 23.52 -5.42
C ALA A 370 18.04 22.66 -6.69
N ALA A 371 18.21 21.33 -6.56
CA ALA A 371 18.00 20.40 -7.66
C ALA A 371 16.54 20.42 -8.17
N THR A 372 15.55 20.48 -7.28
CA THR A 372 14.12 20.56 -7.64
C THR A 372 13.85 21.78 -8.53
N PHE A 373 14.28 22.97 -8.10
CA PHE A 373 14.10 24.20 -8.88
C PHE A 373 14.94 24.22 -10.16
N GLY A 374 16.17 23.68 -10.13
CA GLY A 374 17.03 23.57 -11.30
C GLY A 374 16.42 22.67 -12.39
N VAL A 375 15.88 21.51 -12.00
CA VAL A 375 15.19 20.59 -12.92
C VAL A 375 13.92 21.22 -13.49
N LEU A 376 13.11 21.88 -12.67
CA LEU A 376 11.93 22.62 -13.15
C LEU A 376 12.28 23.71 -14.16
N ALA A 377 13.40 24.42 -13.97
CA ALA A 377 13.87 25.42 -14.92
C ALA A 377 14.29 24.78 -16.27
N ILE A 378 15.01 23.64 -16.23
CA ILE A 378 15.38 22.88 -17.44
C ILE A 378 14.13 22.45 -18.20
N MET A 379 13.17 21.83 -17.50
CA MET A 379 11.90 21.41 -18.08
C MET A 379 11.18 22.60 -18.73
N MET A 380 11.16 23.76 -18.06
CA MET A 380 10.56 24.95 -18.67
C MET A 380 11.21 25.37 -19.98
N VAL A 381 12.53 25.37 -20.04
CA VAL A 381 13.27 25.69 -21.27
C VAL A 381 12.95 24.69 -22.37
N ILE A 382 12.96 23.39 -22.06
CA ILE A 382 12.68 22.33 -23.05
C ILE A 382 11.25 22.45 -23.57
N SER A 383 10.29 22.59 -22.67
CA SER A 383 8.88 22.74 -23.00
C SER A 383 8.62 23.98 -23.87
N GLN A 384 9.19 25.14 -23.53
CA GLN A 384 9.00 26.38 -24.30
C GLN A 384 9.66 26.32 -25.67
N ALA A 385 10.88 25.77 -25.75
CA ALA A 385 11.65 25.82 -26.98
C ALA A 385 11.28 24.72 -27.98
N PHE A 386 10.92 23.53 -27.50
CA PHE A 386 10.78 22.35 -28.37
C PHE A 386 9.37 21.73 -28.37
N ILE A 387 8.59 21.86 -27.29
CA ILE A 387 7.25 21.26 -27.20
C ILE A 387 6.17 22.27 -27.60
N TYR A 388 6.28 23.51 -27.14
CA TYR A 388 5.28 24.54 -27.41
C TYR A 388 5.06 24.82 -28.91
N PRO A 389 6.10 24.93 -29.79
CA PRO A 389 5.87 25.23 -31.19
C PRO A 389 5.08 24.16 -31.96
N PRO A 390 5.39 22.85 -31.86
CA PRO A 390 4.56 21.80 -32.46
C PRO A 390 3.11 21.82 -31.93
N VAL A 391 2.92 22.01 -30.62
CA VAL A 391 1.58 22.07 -30.01
C VAL A 391 0.80 23.28 -30.53
N ALA A 392 1.41 24.46 -30.56
CA ALA A 392 0.76 25.67 -31.07
C ALA A 392 0.35 25.50 -32.54
N LYS A 393 1.21 24.90 -33.38
CA LYS A 393 0.89 24.55 -34.77
C LYS A 393 -0.37 23.68 -34.84
N THR A 394 -0.47 22.63 -34.00
CA THR A 394 -1.65 21.74 -34.00
C THR A 394 -2.94 22.42 -33.55
N VAL A 395 -2.85 23.30 -32.55
CA VAL A 395 -4.02 24.06 -32.06
C VAL A 395 -4.49 25.05 -33.12
N GLN A 396 -3.57 25.76 -33.76
CA GLN A 396 -3.90 26.67 -34.87
C GLN A 396 -4.56 25.96 -36.05
N MET A 397 -4.08 24.76 -36.43
CA MET A 397 -4.72 23.95 -37.47
C MET A 397 -6.17 23.59 -37.12
N LYS A 398 -6.42 23.28 -35.84
CA LYS A 398 -7.76 22.95 -35.34
C LYS A 398 -8.67 24.18 -35.30
N GLU A 399 -8.17 25.32 -34.85
CA GLU A 399 -8.91 26.59 -34.81
C GLU A 399 -9.22 27.13 -36.21
N ALA A 400 -8.31 26.92 -37.17
CA ALA A 400 -8.51 27.24 -38.58
C ALA A 400 -9.56 26.33 -39.29
N GLY A 401 -10.12 25.34 -38.59
CA GLY A 401 -11.15 24.45 -39.13
C GLY A 401 -10.63 23.43 -40.15
N MET A 402 -9.32 23.16 -40.16
CA MET A 402 -8.71 22.21 -41.10
C MET A 402 -9.36 20.82 -40.98
N PRO A 403 -9.71 20.17 -42.10
CA PRO A 403 -10.34 18.86 -42.06
C PRO A 403 -9.37 17.81 -41.46
N ILE A 404 -9.96 16.73 -40.93
CA ILE A 404 -9.23 15.75 -40.11
C ILE A 404 -8.18 14.98 -40.93
N ASP A 405 -8.44 14.74 -42.21
CA ASP A 405 -7.55 14.05 -43.13
C ASP A 405 -6.24 14.81 -43.38
N GLU A 406 -6.30 16.13 -43.55
CA GLU A 406 -5.11 16.98 -43.66
C GLU A 406 -4.31 16.98 -42.36
N ARG A 407 -5.00 17.09 -41.21
CA ARG A 407 -4.35 17.00 -39.89
C ARG A 407 -3.67 15.65 -39.65
N TRP A 408 -4.23 14.55 -40.15
CA TRP A 408 -3.60 13.23 -40.07
C TRP A 408 -2.33 13.11 -40.92
N ARG A 409 -2.19 13.87 -42.01
CA ARG A 409 -0.96 13.89 -42.81
C ARG A 409 0.18 14.58 -42.09
N GLU A 410 -0.13 15.60 -41.29
CA GLU A 410 0.85 16.31 -40.46
C GLU A 410 1.25 15.53 -39.19
N PHE A 411 0.39 14.59 -38.74
CA PHE A 411 0.57 13.85 -37.49
C PHE A 411 1.94 13.17 -37.33
N PRO A 412 2.50 12.44 -38.32
CA PRO A 412 3.81 11.81 -38.17
C PRO A 412 4.95 12.80 -37.93
N PHE A 413 4.88 13.99 -38.56
CA PHE A 413 5.89 15.03 -38.40
C PHE A 413 5.81 15.67 -37.01
N ILE A 414 4.60 15.96 -36.53
CA ILE A 414 4.38 16.46 -35.16
C ILE A 414 4.89 15.46 -34.13
N VAL A 415 4.57 14.17 -34.29
CA VAL A 415 5.05 13.13 -33.37
C VAL A 415 6.58 13.08 -33.40
N SER A 416 7.19 13.12 -34.58
CA SER A 416 8.65 13.11 -34.76
C SER A 416 9.33 14.29 -34.04
N ASP A 417 8.82 15.51 -34.24
CA ASP A 417 9.34 16.73 -33.61
C ASP A 417 9.28 16.65 -32.07
N MET A 418 8.30 15.90 -31.54
CA MET A 418 8.07 15.74 -30.10
C MET A 418 8.72 14.49 -29.47
N LEU A 419 9.37 13.60 -30.24
CA LEU A 419 9.97 12.35 -29.70
C LEU A 419 11.01 12.61 -28.61
N PHE A 420 12.08 13.35 -28.95
CA PHE A 420 13.16 13.63 -28.01
C PHE A 420 12.75 14.58 -26.87
N PRO A 421 12.06 15.71 -27.14
CA PRO A 421 11.65 16.62 -26.06
C PRO A 421 10.77 15.93 -25.01
N LEU A 422 9.78 15.12 -25.42
CA LEU A 422 8.91 14.43 -24.47
C LEU A 422 9.62 13.28 -23.74
N LEU A 423 10.56 12.57 -24.37
CA LEU A 423 11.39 11.61 -23.63
C LEU A 423 12.16 12.31 -22.52
N ILE A 424 12.83 13.43 -22.82
CA ILE A 424 13.63 14.16 -21.83
C ILE A 424 12.71 14.69 -20.71
N GLU A 425 11.56 15.28 -21.05
CA GLU A 425 10.58 15.73 -20.06
C GLU A 425 10.08 14.58 -19.17
N GLN A 426 9.84 13.39 -19.74
CA GLN A 426 9.43 12.23 -18.96
C GLN A 426 10.53 11.79 -17.98
N LEU A 427 11.79 11.73 -18.43
CA LEU A 427 12.93 11.36 -17.59
C LEU A 427 13.18 12.41 -16.49
N LEU A 428 13.09 13.70 -16.82
CA LEU A 428 13.23 14.80 -15.87
C LEU A 428 12.07 14.86 -14.88
N THR A 429 10.83 14.62 -15.32
CA THR A 429 9.66 14.50 -14.43
C THR A 429 9.85 13.35 -13.45
N TRP A 430 10.35 12.21 -13.93
CA TRP A 430 10.67 11.08 -13.07
C TRP A 430 11.78 11.42 -12.06
N TYR A 431 12.87 12.03 -12.51
CA TYR A 431 13.95 12.43 -11.62
C TYR A 431 13.46 13.46 -10.58
N LEU A 432 12.68 14.46 -11.00
CA LEU A 432 12.11 15.49 -10.15
C LEU A 432 11.26 14.90 -9.02
N ILE A 433 10.31 14.03 -9.34
CA ILE A 433 9.38 13.49 -8.34
C ILE A 433 10.11 12.49 -7.43
N TRP A 434 10.73 11.46 -7.99
CA TRP A 434 11.23 10.33 -7.20
C TRP A 434 12.61 10.57 -6.61
N GLU A 435 13.47 11.34 -7.28
CA GLU A 435 14.85 11.56 -6.82
C GLU A 435 15.03 12.91 -6.09
N CYS A 436 14.26 13.94 -6.45
CA CYS A 436 14.31 15.23 -5.74
C CYS A 436 13.24 15.34 -4.64
N ILE A 437 11.95 15.33 -5.01
CA ILE A 437 10.84 15.65 -4.10
C ILE A 437 10.65 14.57 -3.02
N LEU A 438 10.60 13.29 -3.39
CA LEU A 438 10.39 12.22 -2.41
C LEU A 438 11.58 12.09 -1.43
N ASN A 439 12.82 12.26 -1.90
CA ASN A 439 14.00 12.27 -1.03
C ASN A 439 14.03 13.49 -0.11
N LEU A 440 13.65 14.67 -0.60
CA LEU A 440 13.49 15.87 0.23
C LEU A 440 12.46 15.62 1.34
N LEU A 441 11.28 15.09 0.98
CA LEU A 441 10.23 14.76 1.95
C LEU A 441 10.69 13.67 2.92
N ALA A 442 11.44 12.67 2.45
CA ALA A 442 11.99 11.61 3.29
C ALA A 442 12.97 12.17 4.33
N GLU A 443 13.88 13.05 3.93
CA GLU A 443 14.84 13.69 4.83
C GLU A 443 14.12 14.55 5.88
N LEU A 444 13.18 15.42 5.45
CA LEU A 444 12.41 16.29 6.35
C LEU A 444 11.56 15.49 7.36
N THR A 445 11.02 14.35 6.96
CA THR A 445 10.23 13.46 7.83
C THR A 445 11.07 12.39 8.54
N ARG A 446 12.39 12.40 8.37
CA ARG A 446 13.34 11.38 8.85
C ARG A 446 12.97 9.96 8.42
N PHE A 447 12.32 9.79 7.28
CA PHE A 447 11.98 8.49 6.71
C PHE A 447 13.23 7.86 6.07
N ALA A 448 13.60 6.66 6.55
CA ALA A 448 14.85 6.02 6.16
C ALA A 448 14.71 5.01 5.01
N ASP A 449 13.50 4.64 4.62
CA ASP A 449 13.28 3.74 3.49
C ASP A 449 13.12 4.52 2.19
N ARG A 450 14.23 4.81 1.51
CA ARG A 450 14.22 5.57 0.25
C ARG A 450 14.16 4.66 -0.98
N GLY A 451 13.63 3.44 -0.84
CA GLY A 451 13.43 2.51 -1.97
C GLY A 451 12.26 2.88 -2.88
N PHE A 452 12.17 4.13 -3.36
CA PHE A 452 11.02 4.65 -4.12
C PHE A 452 10.90 4.06 -5.53
N TYR A 453 11.99 3.54 -6.08
CA TYR A 453 12.07 2.90 -7.39
C TYR A 453 13.19 1.84 -7.40
N GLY A 454 13.20 0.98 -8.42
CA GLY A 454 14.31 0.10 -8.76
C GLY A 454 14.95 0.51 -10.08
N ASP A 455 15.92 -0.26 -10.56
CA ASP A 455 16.68 0.03 -11.78
C ASP A 455 15.86 -0.26 -13.06
N TRP A 456 14.73 0.43 -13.19
CA TRP A 456 13.71 0.19 -14.21
C TRP A 456 14.22 0.45 -15.63
N TRP A 457 15.28 1.26 -15.80
CA TRP A 457 15.95 1.47 -17.09
C TRP A 457 16.59 0.19 -17.66
N ASN A 458 16.90 -0.78 -16.79
CA ASN A 458 17.40 -2.10 -17.17
C ASN A 458 16.27 -3.12 -17.40
N SER A 459 15.01 -2.70 -17.43
CA SER A 459 13.88 -3.62 -17.60
C SER A 459 13.92 -4.28 -18.98
N VAL A 460 13.74 -5.60 -18.99
CA VAL A 460 13.64 -6.40 -20.22
C VAL A 460 12.17 -6.68 -20.57
N THR A 461 11.30 -6.64 -19.56
CA THR A 461 9.88 -6.92 -19.71
C THR A 461 9.03 -5.82 -19.06
N TRP A 462 7.82 -5.62 -19.59
CA TRP A 462 6.89 -4.60 -19.10
C TRP A 462 6.41 -4.87 -17.66
N ASP A 463 6.36 -6.13 -17.22
CA ASP A 463 6.00 -6.47 -15.83
C ASP A 463 7.11 -6.14 -14.83
N GLN A 464 8.38 -6.20 -15.25
CA GLN A 464 9.50 -5.72 -14.44
C GLN A 464 9.41 -4.19 -14.30
N TYR A 465 9.24 -3.48 -15.42
CA TYR A 465 9.08 -2.03 -15.43
C TYR A 465 7.94 -1.56 -14.51
N ALA A 466 6.75 -2.17 -14.61
CA ALA A 466 5.59 -1.80 -13.78
C ALA A 466 5.82 -1.99 -12.26
N ARG A 467 6.77 -2.84 -11.87
CA ARG A 467 7.15 -3.05 -10.46
C ARG A 467 8.22 -2.08 -10.00
N ASP A 468 9.19 -1.78 -10.85
CA ASP A 468 10.40 -1.03 -10.47
C ASP A 468 10.27 0.49 -10.70
N TRP A 469 9.40 0.96 -11.60
CA TRP A 469 9.25 2.40 -11.91
C TRP A 469 8.77 3.25 -10.72
N ASN A 470 7.69 2.81 -10.06
CA ASN A 470 7.06 3.52 -8.94
C ASN A 470 6.66 2.53 -7.85
N ARG A 471 7.62 2.23 -6.97
CA ARG A 471 7.44 1.24 -5.91
C ARG A 471 6.34 1.63 -4.90
N PRO A 472 6.17 2.90 -4.48
CA PRO A 472 5.07 3.28 -3.59
C PRO A 472 3.69 2.89 -4.13
N VAL A 473 3.39 3.19 -5.40
CA VAL A 473 2.10 2.83 -6.02
C VAL A 473 2.02 1.33 -6.28
N HIS A 474 3.10 0.71 -6.76
CA HIS A 474 3.15 -0.73 -6.95
C HIS A 474 2.83 -1.49 -5.65
N ASN A 475 3.46 -1.10 -4.53
CA ASN A 475 3.26 -1.71 -3.22
C ASN A 475 1.82 -1.52 -2.72
N PHE A 476 1.23 -0.35 -2.97
CA PHE A 476 -0.17 -0.09 -2.65
C PHE A 476 -1.10 -1.02 -3.45
N LEU A 477 -0.96 -1.06 -4.78
CA LEU A 477 -1.76 -1.92 -5.66
C LEU A 477 -1.57 -3.40 -5.32
N LEU A 478 -0.33 -3.82 -5.07
CA LEU A 478 -0.02 -5.20 -4.70
C LEU A 478 -0.74 -5.61 -3.41
N ARG A 479 -0.70 -4.76 -2.37
CA ARG A 479 -1.28 -5.07 -1.06
C ARG A 479 -2.80 -4.97 -1.05
N HIS A 480 -3.35 -3.86 -1.53
CA HIS A 480 -4.76 -3.53 -1.32
C HIS A 480 -5.67 -3.92 -2.48
N VAL A 481 -5.12 -4.12 -3.68
CA VAL A 481 -5.89 -4.52 -4.86
C VAL A 481 -5.60 -5.98 -5.21
N TYR A 482 -4.35 -6.32 -5.52
CA TYR A 482 -3.99 -7.65 -6.00
C TYR A 482 -4.23 -8.74 -4.94
N HIS A 483 -3.60 -8.63 -3.76
CA HIS A 483 -3.77 -9.63 -2.70
C HIS A 483 -5.20 -9.65 -2.17
N SER A 484 -5.84 -8.49 -2.01
CA SER A 484 -7.24 -8.39 -1.60
C SER A 484 -8.19 -9.07 -2.59
N SER A 485 -7.93 -8.94 -3.90
CA SER A 485 -8.70 -9.59 -4.96
C SER A 485 -8.58 -11.12 -4.90
N ILE A 486 -7.39 -11.63 -4.59
CA ILE A 486 -7.16 -13.07 -4.43
C ILE A 486 -7.79 -13.59 -3.14
N SER A 487 -7.63 -12.88 -2.02
CA SER A 487 -8.10 -13.37 -0.72
C SER A 487 -9.61 -13.26 -0.53
N THR A 488 -10.22 -12.19 -1.05
CA THR A 488 -11.64 -11.87 -0.82
C THR A 488 -12.54 -12.43 -1.90
N PHE A 489 -12.11 -12.37 -3.17
CA PHE A 489 -12.90 -12.82 -4.31
C PHE A 489 -12.42 -14.16 -4.90
N HIS A 490 -11.41 -14.80 -4.29
CA HIS A 490 -10.83 -16.07 -4.72
C HIS A 490 -10.42 -16.10 -6.20
N LEU A 491 -10.00 -14.96 -6.74
CA LEU A 491 -9.63 -14.83 -8.15
C LEU A 491 -8.31 -15.56 -8.46
N SER A 492 -8.19 -16.06 -9.69
CA SER A 492 -6.93 -16.59 -10.20
C SER A 492 -5.84 -15.52 -10.25
N LYS A 493 -4.56 -15.91 -10.18
CA LYS A 493 -3.43 -14.96 -10.28
C LYS A 493 -3.49 -14.11 -11.54
N THR A 494 -3.88 -14.69 -12.68
CA THR A 494 -3.99 -13.99 -13.96
C THR A 494 -5.13 -12.95 -13.93
N THR A 495 -6.28 -13.34 -13.40
CA THR A 495 -7.44 -12.45 -13.26
C THR A 495 -7.14 -11.30 -12.29
N ALA A 496 -6.47 -11.58 -11.16
CA ALA A 496 -6.07 -10.55 -10.20
C ALA A 496 -5.08 -9.55 -10.80
N THR A 497 -4.13 -10.01 -11.62
CA THR A 497 -3.24 -9.11 -12.38
C THR A 497 -4.04 -8.25 -13.36
N PHE A 498 -4.95 -8.85 -14.13
CA PHE A 498 -5.80 -8.10 -15.07
C PHE A 498 -6.65 -7.03 -14.36
N VAL A 499 -7.31 -7.37 -13.26
CA VAL A 499 -8.09 -6.42 -12.46
C VAL A 499 -7.22 -5.27 -11.93
N THR A 500 -6.00 -5.57 -11.49
CA THR A 500 -5.05 -4.55 -11.01
C THR A 500 -4.64 -3.59 -12.13
N PHE A 501 -4.33 -4.11 -13.32
CA PHE A 501 -4.01 -3.30 -14.50
C PHE A 501 -5.22 -2.51 -15.01
N LEU A 502 -6.41 -3.09 -14.99
CA LEU A 502 -7.65 -2.43 -15.39
C LEU A 502 -7.97 -1.23 -14.49
N LEU A 503 -7.84 -1.40 -13.17
CA LEU A 503 -8.00 -0.31 -12.22
C LEU A 503 -6.96 0.80 -12.45
N SER A 504 -5.68 0.41 -12.66
CA SER A 504 -4.62 1.37 -13.00
C SER A 504 -4.96 2.15 -14.26
N ALA A 505 -5.38 1.47 -15.34
CA ALA A 505 -5.75 2.09 -16.61
C ALA A 505 -6.92 3.07 -16.48
N ALA A 506 -7.93 2.71 -15.69
CA ALA A 506 -9.07 3.59 -15.42
C ALA A 506 -8.64 4.87 -14.69
N VAL A 507 -7.77 4.78 -13.68
CA VAL A 507 -7.26 5.95 -12.94
C VAL A 507 -6.40 6.84 -13.85
N HIS A 508 -5.57 6.27 -14.72
CA HIS A 508 -4.76 7.04 -15.66
C HIS A 508 -5.64 7.76 -16.70
N GLU A 509 -6.63 7.09 -17.28
CA GLU A 509 -7.58 7.72 -18.20
C GLU A 509 -8.41 8.81 -17.50
N MET A 510 -8.78 8.60 -16.23
CA MET A 510 -9.44 9.64 -15.43
C MET A 510 -8.58 10.89 -15.31
N CYS A 511 -7.28 10.75 -15.02
CA CYS A 511 -6.36 11.90 -15.01
C CYS A 511 -6.30 12.62 -16.38
N MET A 512 -6.25 11.86 -17.48
CA MET A 512 -6.26 12.43 -18.83
C MET A 512 -7.58 13.11 -19.16
N ALA A 513 -8.71 12.51 -18.75
CA ALA A 513 -10.03 13.04 -18.99
C ALA A 513 -10.26 14.36 -18.26
N ILE A 514 -9.73 14.50 -17.04
CA ILE A 514 -9.78 15.74 -16.28
C ILE A 514 -8.86 16.79 -16.93
N MET A 515 -7.66 16.40 -17.33
CA MET A 515 -6.69 17.31 -17.97
C MET A 515 -7.20 17.90 -19.29
N PHE A 516 -7.79 17.07 -20.17
CA PHE A 516 -8.32 17.49 -21.47
C PHE A 516 -9.81 17.83 -21.45
N LYS A 517 -10.47 17.73 -20.30
CA LYS A 517 -11.94 17.82 -20.14
C LYS A 517 -12.73 16.90 -21.10
N LYS A 518 -12.14 15.81 -21.58
CA LYS A 518 -12.72 14.86 -22.54
C LYS A 518 -12.21 13.44 -22.32
N VAL A 519 -13.13 12.47 -22.30
CA VAL A 519 -12.78 11.04 -22.25
C VAL A 519 -12.48 10.56 -23.66
N ARG A 520 -11.29 9.98 -23.89
CA ARG A 520 -10.89 9.47 -25.22
C ARG A 520 -10.54 7.98 -25.21
N GLY A 521 -9.96 7.49 -24.12
CA GLY A 521 -9.59 6.09 -23.95
C GLY A 521 -8.24 5.69 -24.56
N TYR A 522 -7.46 6.61 -25.14
CA TYR A 522 -6.17 6.26 -25.75
C TYR A 522 -5.17 5.76 -24.70
N LEU A 523 -5.06 6.47 -23.56
CA LEU A 523 -4.19 6.03 -22.49
C LEU A 523 -4.72 4.73 -21.86
N PHE A 524 -6.04 4.63 -21.63
CA PHE A 524 -6.69 3.41 -21.15
C PHE A 524 -6.30 2.17 -21.96
N TRP A 525 -6.52 2.20 -23.27
CA TRP A 525 -6.24 1.06 -24.15
C TRP A 525 -4.74 0.79 -24.28
N SER A 526 -3.91 1.82 -24.36
CA SER A 526 -2.45 1.64 -24.42
C SER A 526 -1.89 0.95 -23.16
N GLN A 527 -2.43 1.27 -21.98
CA GLN A 527 -2.04 0.57 -20.74
C GLN A 527 -2.52 -0.88 -20.72
N LEU A 528 -3.74 -1.16 -21.18
CA LEU A 528 -4.22 -2.55 -21.27
C LEU A 528 -3.41 -3.37 -22.29
N MET A 529 -2.91 -2.75 -23.36
CA MET A 529 -2.03 -3.40 -24.35
C MET A 529 -0.66 -3.78 -23.78
N GLN A 530 -0.25 -3.25 -22.63
CA GLN A 530 0.96 -3.72 -21.95
C GLN A 530 0.87 -5.20 -21.55
N MET A 531 -0.33 -5.70 -21.21
CA MET A 531 -0.52 -7.11 -20.81
C MET A 531 -0.24 -8.11 -21.95
N PRO A 532 -0.81 -7.95 -23.17
CA PRO A 532 -0.38 -8.70 -24.34
C PRO A 532 1.13 -8.59 -24.62
N LEU A 533 1.72 -7.39 -24.48
CA LEU A 533 3.16 -7.20 -24.66
C LEU A 533 3.98 -7.98 -23.63
N VAL A 534 3.52 -8.10 -22.37
CA VAL A 534 4.14 -8.97 -21.36
C VAL A 534 4.08 -10.43 -21.82
N VAL A 535 2.93 -10.91 -22.30
CA VAL A 535 2.79 -12.30 -22.79
C VAL A 535 3.72 -12.54 -23.99
N MET A 536 3.79 -11.58 -24.92
CA MET A 536 4.68 -11.63 -26.07
C MET A 536 6.15 -11.65 -25.65
N SER A 537 6.56 -10.84 -24.67
CA SER A 537 7.93 -10.82 -24.14
C SER A 537 8.35 -12.18 -23.52
N ARG A 538 7.38 -12.96 -23.03
CA ARG A 538 7.59 -14.30 -22.48
C ARG A 538 7.48 -15.42 -23.52
N SER A 539 7.14 -15.09 -24.77
CA SER A 539 7.07 -16.06 -25.87
C SER A 539 8.44 -16.62 -26.21
N LYS A 540 8.47 -17.77 -26.90
CA LYS A 540 9.71 -18.45 -27.32
C LYS A 540 10.62 -17.54 -28.18
N VAL A 541 10.07 -16.52 -28.85
CA VAL A 541 10.81 -15.62 -29.75
C VAL A 541 11.66 -14.60 -28.98
N LEU A 542 11.13 -14.06 -27.88
CA LEU A 542 11.78 -13.01 -27.10
C LEU A 542 12.45 -13.54 -25.82
N ARG A 543 12.08 -14.75 -25.39
CA ARG A 543 12.65 -15.38 -24.18
C ARG A 543 14.17 -15.56 -24.32
N GLY A 544 14.90 -15.01 -23.35
CA GLY A 544 16.37 -15.08 -23.28
C GLY A 544 17.11 -14.00 -24.07
N ARG A 545 16.42 -13.18 -24.88
CA ARG A 545 17.04 -12.08 -25.65
C ARG A 545 16.99 -10.77 -24.87
N VAL A 546 17.88 -10.63 -23.89
CA VAL A 546 17.93 -9.50 -22.95
C VAL A 546 18.03 -8.15 -23.66
N VAL A 547 18.95 -8.02 -24.62
CA VAL A 547 19.17 -6.76 -25.37
C VAL A 547 17.92 -6.38 -26.18
N LEU A 548 17.34 -7.34 -26.90
CA LEU A 548 16.15 -7.09 -27.72
C LEU A 548 14.94 -6.68 -26.86
N GLY A 549 14.75 -7.32 -25.70
CA GLY A 549 13.68 -6.95 -24.77
C GLY A 549 13.85 -5.53 -24.23
N ASN A 550 15.08 -5.14 -23.88
CA ASN A 550 15.39 -3.78 -23.42
C ASN A 550 15.22 -2.74 -24.55
N VAL A 551 15.60 -3.07 -25.80
CA VAL A 551 15.36 -2.21 -26.97
C VAL A 551 13.87 -1.99 -27.20
N ILE A 552 13.05 -3.04 -27.16
CA ILE A 552 11.59 -2.93 -27.31
C ILE A 552 10.99 -2.07 -26.18
N PHE A 553 11.48 -2.26 -24.96
CA PHE A 553 11.09 -1.43 -23.82
C PHE A 553 11.38 0.06 -24.05
N TRP A 554 12.62 0.39 -24.44
CA TRP A 554 13.00 1.78 -24.71
C TRP A 554 12.28 2.39 -25.90
N ILE A 555 12.04 1.64 -26.97
CA ILE A 555 11.21 2.09 -28.10
C ILE A 555 9.80 2.44 -27.61
N GLY A 556 9.20 1.59 -26.76
CA GLY A 556 7.89 1.86 -26.18
C GLY A 556 7.86 3.12 -25.32
N LEU A 557 8.89 3.32 -24.49
CA LEU A 557 9.02 4.52 -23.65
C LEU A 557 9.32 5.78 -24.47
N PHE A 558 10.05 5.65 -25.59
CA PHE A 558 10.44 6.75 -26.45
C PHE A 558 9.29 7.24 -27.35
N VAL A 559 8.54 6.31 -27.95
CA VAL A 559 7.49 6.63 -28.92
C VAL A 559 6.14 6.85 -28.23
N GLY A 560 5.85 6.09 -27.16
CA GLY A 560 4.54 6.07 -26.49
C GLY A 560 4.01 7.45 -26.07
N PRO A 561 4.77 8.25 -25.30
CA PRO A 561 4.33 9.57 -24.84
C PRO A 561 4.04 10.55 -25.98
N SER A 562 4.91 10.61 -26.98
CA SER A 562 4.76 11.53 -28.12
C SER A 562 3.60 11.12 -29.01
N PHE A 563 3.42 9.83 -29.24
CA PHE A 563 2.27 9.30 -29.96
C PHE A 563 0.96 9.59 -29.23
N LEU A 564 0.89 9.31 -27.91
CA LEU A 564 -0.29 9.62 -27.10
C LEU A 564 -0.60 11.10 -27.09
N THR A 565 0.40 11.95 -26.84
CA THR A 565 0.22 13.42 -26.80
C THR A 565 -0.28 13.93 -28.15
N GLY A 566 0.31 13.47 -29.26
CA GLY A 566 -0.18 13.76 -30.60
C GLY A 566 -1.65 13.36 -30.79
N LEU A 567 -2.06 12.16 -30.36
CA LEU A 567 -3.45 11.69 -30.46
C LEU A 567 -4.42 12.54 -29.62
N TYR A 568 -3.99 13.02 -28.45
CA TYR A 568 -4.80 13.89 -27.60
C TYR A 568 -4.91 15.33 -28.14
N LEU A 569 -3.99 15.77 -28.99
CA LEU A 569 -3.97 17.13 -29.57
C LEU A 569 -4.63 17.21 -30.96
N VAL A 570 -4.30 16.28 -31.86
CA VAL A 570 -4.69 16.35 -33.28
C VAL A 570 -6.17 16.03 -33.50
N ILE A 571 -6.68 15.05 -32.75
CA ILE A 571 -8.10 14.65 -32.72
C ILE A 571 -8.84 15.59 -31.75
#